data_AF-A0A1W2CCJ3-F1
#
_entry.id   AF-A0A1W2CCJ3-F1
#
_cell.length_a   1.000
_cell.length_b   1.000
_cell.length_c   1.000
_cell.angle_alpha   90.00
_cell.angle_beta   90.00
_cell.angle_gamma   90.00
#
_symmetry.space_group_name_H-M   'P 1'
#
loop_
_entity.id
_entity.type
_entity.pdbx_description
1 polymer ?
#
loop_
_entity_poly.entity_id
_entity_poly.type
_entity_poly.pdbx_seq_one_letter_code
_entity_poly.pdbx_strand_id
1 'polypeptide(L)'
;MQEGMVVWLFGRGLSMGCGLGWDLPKEWEMLARDQKVIQIKDTLNNLMNDPKINTRVVQQFLSHLEMQTNKGWRHLFGTTNWDYLLQREVLKLGLTTLPPWLASSHVFHINGTVEHLLDNTNRSPFILVEDPANIRTPSSEADIFFNRMIWQKIFIVVGMSFECDSDRFLLSAINQVGDALPIGESFWIIINPDQNILNLLEHRIKNALPRAKIISFCDTFNDWINLNFPGLNATDVFINN
;
A
#
# COMPACT_ATOMS: atom_id res chain seq x y z
N MET A 1 -5.10 24.41 14.23
CA MET A 1 -4.22 23.24 14.04
C MET A 1 -4.57 22.65 12.69
N GLN A 2 -3.59 22.41 11.83
CA GLN A 2 -3.83 21.80 10.53
C GLN A 2 -4.10 20.32 10.74
N GLU A 3 -5.30 19.86 10.34
CA GLU A 3 -5.59 18.43 10.28
C GLU A 3 -5.16 17.92 8.92
N GLY A 4 -4.48 16.77 8.90
CA GLY A 4 -3.92 16.19 7.69
C GLY A 4 -4.02 14.68 7.69
N MET A 5 -3.83 14.10 6.51
CA MET A 5 -3.75 12.65 6.34
C MET A 5 -2.65 12.29 5.35
N VAL A 6 -1.89 11.26 5.72
CA VAL A 6 -0.87 10.63 4.89
C VAL A 6 -1.42 9.33 4.33
N VAL A 7 -1.31 9.17 3.02
CA VAL A 7 -1.67 7.92 2.34
C VAL A 7 -0.42 7.07 2.19
N TRP A 8 -0.50 5.83 2.68
CA TRP A 8 0.52 4.82 2.46
C TRP A 8 0.01 3.80 1.43
N LEU A 9 0.83 3.54 0.42
CA LEU A 9 0.58 2.58 -0.63
C LEU A 9 1.65 1.50 -0.55
N PHE A 10 1.25 0.29 -0.15
CA PHE A 10 2.14 -0.85 0.04
C PHE A 10 2.05 -1.83 -1.12
N GLY A 11 3.22 -2.17 -1.66
CA GLY A 11 3.42 -3.28 -2.57
C GLY A 11 4.23 -4.39 -1.92
N ARG A 12 4.76 -5.27 -2.77
CA ARG A 12 5.42 -6.51 -2.36
C ARG A 12 6.62 -6.28 -1.44
N GLY A 13 7.27 -5.12 -1.52
CA GLY A 13 8.41 -4.78 -0.66
C GLY A 13 8.12 -4.87 0.85
N LEU A 14 6.88 -4.59 1.27
CA LEU A 14 6.48 -4.78 2.68
C LEU A 14 6.53 -6.26 3.08
N SER A 15 5.92 -7.11 2.26
CA SER A 15 5.83 -8.56 2.51
C SER A 15 7.19 -9.22 2.43
N MET A 16 8.05 -8.78 1.50
CA MET A 16 9.46 -9.20 1.44
C MET A 16 10.22 -8.85 2.72
N GLY A 17 9.99 -7.66 3.29
CA GLY A 17 10.56 -7.27 4.57
C GLY A 17 10.14 -8.19 5.72
N CYS A 18 9.00 -8.87 5.59
CA CYS A 18 8.54 -9.88 6.54
C CYS A 18 9.09 -11.29 6.27
N GLY A 19 9.94 -11.46 5.26
CA GLY A 19 10.41 -12.77 4.79
C GLY A 19 9.43 -13.47 3.82
N LEU A 20 8.33 -12.84 3.43
CA LEU A 20 7.37 -13.38 2.46
C LEU A 20 7.79 -13.00 1.03
N GLY A 21 8.86 -13.64 0.55
CA GLY A 21 9.39 -13.49 -0.81
C GLY A 21 8.72 -14.42 -1.84
N TRP A 22 7.42 -14.66 -1.74
CA TRP A 22 6.74 -15.63 -2.61
C TRP A 22 6.54 -15.10 -4.03
N ASP A 23 6.75 -15.97 -5.02
CA ASP A 23 6.49 -15.76 -6.44
C ASP A 23 5.51 -16.81 -6.95
N LEU A 24 4.71 -16.44 -7.96
CA LEU A 24 3.83 -17.38 -8.64
C LEU A 24 4.67 -18.45 -9.36
N PRO A 25 4.50 -19.74 -9.05
CA PRO A 25 5.22 -20.81 -9.75
C PRO A 25 4.86 -20.83 -11.25
N LYS A 26 5.86 -21.03 -12.12
CA LYS A 26 5.67 -21.01 -13.58
C LYS A 26 4.72 -22.11 -14.04
N GLU A 27 4.75 -23.26 -13.38
CA GLU A 27 3.83 -24.37 -13.64
C GLU A 27 2.35 -23.99 -13.45
N TRP A 28 2.06 -22.93 -12.69
CA TRP A 28 0.68 -22.46 -12.50
C TRP A 28 0.20 -21.57 -13.64
N GLU A 29 1.07 -21.06 -14.51
CA GLU A 29 0.69 -20.21 -15.64
C GLU A 29 -0.38 -20.88 -16.52
N MET A 30 -0.29 -22.22 -16.66
CA MET A 30 -1.20 -23.04 -17.46
C MET A 30 -2.52 -23.39 -16.76
N LEU A 31 -2.68 -23.08 -15.47
CA LEU A 31 -3.92 -23.33 -14.74
C LEU A 31 -5.02 -22.38 -15.19
N ALA A 32 -6.26 -22.89 -15.16
CA ALA A 32 -7.42 -22.01 -15.29
C ALA A 32 -7.43 -20.99 -14.15
N ARG A 33 -7.90 -19.77 -14.42
CA ARG A 33 -7.88 -18.64 -13.49
C ARG A 33 -8.39 -19.02 -12.09
N ASP A 34 -9.55 -19.65 -12.00
CA ASP A 34 -10.15 -19.96 -10.69
C ASP A 34 -9.33 -21.00 -9.91
N GLN A 35 -8.74 -21.98 -10.60
CA GLN A 35 -7.83 -22.94 -9.98
C GLN A 35 -6.55 -22.25 -9.48
N LYS A 36 -6.00 -21.33 -10.28
CA LYS A 36 -4.85 -20.52 -9.91
C LYS A 36 -5.15 -19.67 -8.68
N VAL A 37 -6.29 -18.99 -8.63
CA VAL A 37 -6.72 -18.18 -7.47
C VAL A 37 -6.85 -19.05 -6.21
N ILE A 38 -7.45 -20.24 -6.30
CA ILE A 38 -7.55 -21.16 -5.16
C ILE A 38 -6.15 -21.55 -4.66
N GLN A 39 -5.25 -21.97 -5.56
CA GLN A 39 -3.89 -22.36 -5.18
C GLN A 39 -3.08 -21.21 -4.57
N ILE A 40 -3.22 -19.99 -5.11
CA ILE A 40 -2.60 -18.79 -4.56
C ILE A 40 -3.09 -18.54 -3.14
N LYS A 41 -4.41 -18.57 -2.92
CA LYS A 41 -5.01 -18.36 -1.59
C LYS A 41 -4.50 -19.37 -0.58
N ASP A 42 -4.56 -20.65 -0.91
CA ASP A 42 -4.11 -21.71 -0.01
C ASP A 42 -2.62 -21.60 0.30
N THR A 43 -1.81 -21.34 -0.72
CA THR A 43 -0.34 -21.26 -0.56
C THR A 43 0.07 -20.03 0.24
N LEU A 44 -0.47 -18.86 -0.07
CA LEU A 44 -0.15 -17.64 0.68
C LEU A 44 -0.64 -17.73 2.14
N ASN A 45 -1.81 -18.32 2.39
CA ASN A 45 -2.29 -18.55 3.75
C ASN A 45 -1.34 -19.46 4.53
N ASN A 46 -0.83 -20.54 3.92
CA ASN A 46 0.16 -21.40 4.57
C ASN A 46 1.48 -20.66 4.82
N LEU A 47 1.99 -19.94 3.83
CA LEU A 47 3.26 -19.21 3.94
C LEU A 47 3.19 -18.12 5.01
N MET A 48 2.11 -17.34 5.09
CA MET A 48 1.94 -16.30 6.12
C MET A 48 1.92 -16.82 7.56
N ASN A 49 1.63 -18.12 7.73
CA ASN A 49 1.61 -18.79 9.02
C ASN A 49 2.90 -19.59 9.30
N ASP A 50 3.87 -19.58 8.39
CA ASP A 50 5.18 -20.18 8.63
C ASP A 50 5.90 -19.41 9.76
N PRO A 51 6.47 -20.08 10.77
CA PRO A 51 7.22 -19.45 11.85
C PRO A 51 8.40 -18.56 11.41
N LYS A 52 8.89 -18.73 10.17
CA LYS A 52 9.94 -17.89 9.58
C LYS A 52 9.43 -16.52 9.14
N ILE A 53 8.13 -16.35 8.91
CA ILE A 53 7.55 -15.05 8.58
C ILE A 53 7.59 -14.16 9.82
N ASN A 54 8.31 -13.05 9.71
CA ASN A 54 8.58 -12.14 10.80
C ASN A 54 7.99 -10.76 10.52
N THR A 55 6.88 -10.43 11.19
CA THR A 55 6.19 -9.15 11.04
C THR A 55 6.80 -8.01 11.87
N ARG A 56 8.00 -8.18 12.46
CA ARG A 56 8.67 -7.14 13.25
C ARG A 56 8.84 -5.82 12.50
N VAL A 57 9.10 -5.86 11.20
CA VAL A 57 9.19 -4.64 10.37
C VAL A 57 7.88 -3.85 10.38
N VAL A 58 6.74 -4.53 10.33
CA VAL A 58 5.40 -3.91 10.41
C VAL A 58 5.15 -3.36 11.82
N GLN A 59 5.55 -4.09 12.85
CA GLN A 59 5.40 -3.66 14.24
C GLN A 59 6.24 -2.41 14.55
N GLN A 60 7.49 -2.37 14.08
CA GLN A 60 8.36 -1.21 14.19
C GLN A 60 7.78 -0.01 13.46
N PHE A 61 7.23 -0.24 12.26
CA PHE A 61 6.53 0.79 11.51
C PHE A 61 5.33 1.37 12.27
N LEU A 62 4.40 0.53 12.75
CA LEU A 62 3.22 0.98 13.49
C LEU A 62 3.59 1.70 14.80
N SER A 63 4.59 1.19 15.52
CA SER A 63 5.10 1.83 16.73
C SER A 63 5.73 3.19 16.44
N HIS A 64 6.48 3.33 15.34
CA HIS A 64 7.01 4.63 14.93
C HIS A 64 5.88 5.62 14.62
N LEU A 65 4.86 5.20 13.87
CA LEU A 65 3.71 6.06 13.60
C LEU A 65 3.03 6.53 14.89
N GLU A 66 2.81 5.62 15.84
CA GLU A 66 2.22 5.97 17.13
C GLU A 66 3.04 7.02 17.90
N MET A 67 4.36 6.83 17.95
CA MET A 67 5.24 7.69 18.75
C MET A 67 5.55 9.04 18.09
N GLN A 68 5.61 9.07 16.76
CA GLN A 68 6.19 10.21 16.03
C GLN A 68 5.15 11.01 15.25
N THR A 69 3.91 10.55 15.07
CA THR A 69 2.89 11.33 14.35
C THR A 69 2.47 12.57 15.14
N ASN A 70 2.58 13.74 14.53
CA ASN A 70 2.12 15.00 15.12
C ASN A 70 0.60 15.01 15.33
N LYS A 71 0.16 15.71 16.37
CA LYS A 71 -1.27 15.90 16.64
C LYS A 71 -1.98 16.56 15.45
N GLY A 72 -3.08 15.95 15.00
CA GLY A 72 -3.86 16.40 13.84
C GLY A 72 -3.57 15.62 12.55
N TRP A 73 -2.50 14.81 12.53
CA TRP A 73 -2.19 13.94 11.40
C TRP A 73 -2.73 12.53 11.60
N ARG A 74 -3.15 11.92 10.47
CA ARG A 74 -3.70 10.55 10.40
C ARG A 74 -3.08 9.75 9.26
N HIS A 75 -3.09 8.44 9.39
CA HIS A 75 -2.49 7.52 8.42
C HIS A 75 -3.57 6.63 7.80
N LEU A 76 -3.64 6.62 6.47
CA LEU A 76 -4.53 5.76 5.67
C LEU A 76 -3.68 4.72 4.93
N PHE A 77 -4.04 3.44 5.05
CA PHE A 77 -3.26 2.34 4.49
C PHE A 77 -3.98 1.67 3.32
N GLY A 78 -3.36 1.69 2.14
CA GLY A 78 -3.76 0.90 0.98
C GLY A 78 -2.66 -0.09 0.59
N THR A 79 -3.04 -1.25 0.08
CA THR A 79 -2.11 -2.28 -0.40
C THR A 79 -2.58 -2.91 -1.70
N THR A 80 -1.64 -3.27 -2.55
CA THR A 80 -1.86 -4.09 -3.75
C THR A 80 -1.48 -5.55 -3.54
N ASN A 81 -0.96 -5.90 -2.35
CA ASN A 81 -0.60 -7.27 -2.02
C ASN A 81 -1.86 -8.10 -1.74
N TRP A 82 -1.82 -9.39 -2.09
CA TRP A 82 -2.88 -10.32 -1.74
C TRP A 82 -2.77 -10.82 -0.29
N ASP A 83 -1.59 -10.78 0.32
CA ASP A 83 -1.43 -11.11 1.73
C ASP A 83 -2.07 -10.05 2.63
N TYR A 84 -2.30 -10.39 3.90
CA TYR A 84 -2.88 -9.48 4.88
C TYR A 84 -1.99 -9.27 6.10
N LEU A 85 -0.66 -9.32 5.93
CA LEU A 85 0.29 -9.16 7.04
C LEU A 85 0.16 -7.80 7.75
N LEU A 86 0.01 -6.70 6.99
CA LEU A 86 -0.20 -5.37 7.56
C LEU A 86 -1.49 -5.31 8.39
N GLN A 87 -2.60 -5.76 7.80
CA GLN A 87 -3.90 -5.77 8.46
C GLN A 87 -3.88 -6.65 9.72
N ARG A 88 -3.22 -7.81 9.66
CA ARG A 88 -3.05 -8.71 10.80
C ARG A 88 -2.37 -8.01 11.98
N GLU A 89 -1.31 -7.24 11.74
CA GLU A 89 -0.65 -6.49 12.80
C GLU A 89 -1.46 -5.29 13.31
N VAL A 90 -2.19 -4.59 12.43
CA VAL A 90 -3.12 -3.53 12.85
C VAL A 90 -4.23 -4.09 13.76
N LEU A 91 -4.80 -5.25 13.40
CA LEU A 91 -5.84 -5.91 14.21
C LEU A 91 -5.32 -6.41 15.56
N LYS A 92 -4.06 -6.86 15.63
CA LYS A 92 -3.42 -7.29 16.89
C LYS A 92 -3.31 -6.16 17.93
N LEU A 93 -3.39 -4.89 17.51
CA LEU A 93 -3.42 -3.76 18.45
C LEU A 93 -4.67 -3.78 19.34
N GLY A 94 -5.73 -4.54 18.98
CA GLY A 94 -6.90 -4.76 19.85
C GLY A 94 -7.64 -3.49 20.24
N LEU A 95 -7.60 -2.47 19.38
CA LEU A 95 -8.04 -1.11 19.69
C LEU A 95 -9.56 -1.04 19.79
N THR A 96 -10.07 -0.72 21.00
CA THR A 96 -11.50 -0.42 21.21
C THR A 96 -11.86 0.98 20.73
N THR A 97 -10.90 1.90 20.77
CA THR A 97 -10.99 3.26 20.23
C THR A 97 -9.81 3.50 19.32
N LEU A 98 -10.06 4.08 18.14
CA LEU A 98 -9.02 4.35 17.16
C LEU A 98 -8.09 5.47 17.66
N PRO A 99 -6.76 5.26 17.68
CA PRO A 99 -5.83 6.29 18.11
C PRO A 99 -5.84 7.45 17.11
N PRO A 100 -5.57 8.69 17.55
CA PRO A 100 -5.65 9.88 16.67
C PRO A 100 -4.78 9.82 15.43
N TRP A 101 -3.68 9.07 15.44
CA TRP A 101 -2.77 8.90 14.31
C TRP A 101 -3.29 7.91 13.26
N LEU A 102 -4.27 7.06 13.58
CA LEU A 102 -4.77 6.05 12.64
C LEU A 102 -6.10 6.52 12.04
N ALA A 103 -6.21 6.59 10.71
CA ALA A 103 -7.44 7.06 10.05
C ALA A 103 -8.58 6.02 10.11
N SER A 104 -8.21 4.75 10.04
CA SER A 104 -9.11 3.60 10.12
C SER A 104 -8.33 2.38 10.57
N SER A 105 -8.97 1.46 11.29
CA SER A 105 -8.41 0.12 11.56
C SER A 105 -8.35 -0.75 10.30
N HIS A 106 -8.98 -0.32 9.20
CA HIS A 106 -9.03 -1.05 7.94
C HIS A 106 -7.81 -0.75 7.07
N VAL A 107 -7.21 -1.79 6.51
CA VAL A 107 -6.23 -1.70 5.43
C VAL A 107 -6.97 -2.00 4.13
N PHE A 108 -6.90 -1.12 3.15
CA PHE A 108 -7.63 -1.28 1.89
C PHE A 108 -6.85 -2.16 0.92
N HIS A 109 -7.38 -3.33 0.56
CA HIS A 109 -6.72 -4.27 -0.37
C HIS A 109 -7.24 -4.09 -1.79
N ILE A 110 -6.54 -3.27 -2.58
CA ILE A 110 -7.01 -2.79 -3.89
C ILE A 110 -7.08 -3.93 -4.93
N ASN A 111 -6.25 -4.98 -4.77
CA ASN A 111 -6.24 -6.16 -5.64
C ASN A 111 -6.95 -7.37 -5.02
N GLY A 112 -7.74 -7.14 -3.96
CA GLY A 112 -8.30 -8.19 -3.12
C GLY A 112 -7.24 -8.84 -2.23
N THR A 113 -7.69 -9.78 -1.41
CA THR A 113 -6.86 -10.44 -0.40
C THR A 113 -7.16 -11.94 -0.31
N VAL A 114 -6.21 -12.70 0.23
CA VAL A 114 -6.39 -14.11 0.60
C VAL A 114 -7.11 -14.30 1.94
N GLU A 115 -7.40 -13.20 2.66
CA GLU A 115 -8.16 -13.21 3.91
C GLU A 115 -9.52 -13.93 3.73
N HIS A 116 -9.82 -14.86 4.63
CA HIS A 116 -11.10 -15.55 4.68
C HIS A 116 -12.07 -14.80 5.60
N LEU A 117 -13.03 -14.08 5.00
CA LEU A 117 -14.13 -13.43 5.70
C LEU A 117 -15.44 -14.19 5.50
N LEU A 118 -16.33 -14.11 6.51
CA LEU A 118 -17.70 -14.62 6.41
C LEU A 118 -18.53 -13.84 5.37
N ASP A 119 -18.25 -12.55 5.22
CA ASP A 119 -18.84 -11.68 4.21
C ASP A 119 -17.72 -10.92 3.47
N ASN A 120 -17.70 -11.05 2.15
CA ASN A 120 -16.74 -10.42 1.25
C ASN A 120 -17.40 -9.44 0.28
N THR A 121 -18.68 -9.11 0.46
CA THR A 121 -19.46 -8.27 -0.49
C THR A 121 -18.85 -6.88 -0.71
N ASN A 122 -18.16 -6.35 0.30
CA ASN A 122 -17.53 -5.03 0.24
C ASN A 122 -16.04 -5.05 -0.15
N ARG A 123 -15.42 -6.23 -0.26
CA ARG A 123 -13.99 -6.35 -0.58
C ARG A 123 -13.74 -6.15 -2.06
N SER A 124 -12.54 -5.67 -2.40
CA SER A 124 -12.09 -5.64 -3.79
C SER A 124 -11.99 -7.08 -4.34
N PRO A 125 -12.31 -7.30 -5.62
CA PRO A 125 -12.15 -8.60 -6.25
C PRO A 125 -10.69 -9.05 -6.21
N PHE A 126 -10.45 -10.37 -6.18
CA PHE A 126 -9.11 -10.93 -6.27
C PHE A 126 -8.60 -10.80 -7.71
N ILE A 127 -7.68 -9.87 -7.96
CA ILE A 127 -7.18 -9.53 -9.30
C ILE A 127 -5.79 -10.12 -9.51
N LEU A 128 -5.63 -10.89 -10.58
CA LEU A 128 -4.35 -11.40 -11.07
C LEU A 128 -3.66 -10.39 -12.00
N VAL A 129 -2.34 -10.52 -12.17
CA VAL A 129 -1.55 -9.61 -13.02
C VAL A 129 -2.00 -9.70 -14.49
N GLU A 130 -2.33 -10.90 -14.93
CA GLU A 130 -2.81 -11.21 -16.28
C GLU A 130 -4.31 -10.96 -16.49
N ASP A 131 -5.05 -10.58 -15.45
CA ASP A 131 -6.49 -10.38 -15.58
C ASP A 131 -6.80 -9.20 -16.52
N PRO A 132 -7.71 -9.39 -17.49
CA PRO A 132 -8.12 -8.31 -18.37
C PRO A 132 -8.88 -7.22 -17.60
N ALA A 133 -8.90 -6.01 -18.17
CA ALA A 133 -9.44 -4.83 -17.51
C ALA A 133 -10.91 -4.98 -17.06
N ASN A 134 -11.71 -5.79 -17.78
CA ASN A 134 -13.12 -6.03 -17.47
C ASN A 134 -13.37 -6.92 -16.23
N ILE A 135 -12.36 -7.65 -15.73
CA ILE A 135 -12.45 -8.40 -14.47
C ILE A 135 -12.40 -7.45 -13.27
N ARG A 136 -11.90 -6.23 -13.47
CA ARG A 136 -11.84 -5.18 -12.45
C ARG A 136 -13.21 -4.53 -12.33
N THR A 137 -14.07 -5.15 -11.54
CA THR A 137 -15.36 -4.56 -11.19
C THR A 137 -15.19 -3.50 -10.10
N PRO A 138 -15.96 -2.40 -10.14
CA PRO A 138 -16.04 -1.48 -9.01
C PRO A 138 -16.33 -2.22 -7.70
N SER A 139 -15.73 -1.77 -6.61
CA SER A 139 -15.93 -2.36 -5.29
C SER A 139 -15.96 -1.25 -4.23
N SER A 140 -16.78 -1.46 -3.19
CA SER A 140 -16.90 -0.50 -2.09
C SER A 140 -15.55 -0.18 -1.45
N GLU A 141 -14.69 -1.19 -1.24
CA GLU A 141 -13.36 -1.01 -0.67
C GLU A 141 -12.48 -0.09 -1.52
N ALA A 142 -12.35 -0.37 -2.81
CA ALA A 142 -11.55 0.45 -3.71
C ALA A 142 -12.13 1.88 -3.83
N ASP A 143 -13.45 2.02 -3.98
CA ASP A 143 -14.10 3.32 -4.12
C ASP A 143 -13.94 4.19 -2.88
N ILE A 144 -14.08 3.62 -1.67
CA ILE A 144 -13.85 4.35 -0.42
C ILE A 144 -12.39 4.79 -0.33
N PHE A 145 -11.44 3.91 -0.68
CA PHE A 145 -10.03 4.24 -0.65
C PHE A 145 -9.70 5.39 -1.61
N PHE A 146 -10.08 5.27 -2.88
CA PHE A 146 -9.79 6.28 -3.89
C PHE A 146 -10.45 7.63 -3.57
N ASN A 147 -11.71 7.62 -3.13
CA ASN A 147 -12.42 8.84 -2.73
C ASN A 147 -11.73 9.55 -1.56
N ARG A 148 -11.12 8.83 -0.61
CA ARG A 148 -10.35 9.46 0.46
C ARG A 148 -9.01 9.97 -0.04
N MET A 149 -8.35 9.18 -0.88
CA MET A 149 -7.00 9.40 -1.37
C MET A 149 -6.88 10.66 -2.25
N ILE A 150 -7.84 10.92 -3.16
CA ILE A 150 -7.76 12.05 -4.11
C ILE A 150 -7.77 13.44 -3.44
N TRP A 151 -8.19 13.54 -2.18
CA TRP A 151 -8.16 14.78 -1.40
C TRP A 151 -6.87 14.99 -0.62
N GLN A 152 -5.94 14.03 -0.66
CA GLN A 152 -4.70 14.09 0.12
C GLN A 152 -3.55 14.73 -0.65
N LYS A 153 -2.57 15.23 0.10
CA LYS A 153 -1.37 15.90 -0.43
C LYS A 153 -0.07 15.17 -0.10
N ILE A 154 -0.08 14.17 0.77
CA ILE A 154 1.14 13.46 1.18
C ILE A 154 0.95 11.96 0.95
N PHE A 155 1.86 11.39 0.18
CA PHE A 155 1.83 10.00 -0.27
C PHE A 155 3.17 9.33 0.02
N ILE A 156 3.11 8.10 0.50
CA ILE A 156 4.28 7.27 0.72
C ILE A 156 4.05 5.93 0.03
N VAL A 157 4.93 5.60 -0.92
CA VAL A 157 4.85 4.39 -1.73
C VAL A 157 5.99 3.46 -1.35
N VAL A 158 5.67 2.23 -0.97
CA VAL A 158 6.63 1.25 -0.46
C VAL A 158 6.59 0.00 -1.31
N GLY A 159 7.66 -0.24 -2.08
CA GLY A 159 7.87 -1.50 -2.80
C GLY A 159 6.81 -1.84 -3.84
N MET A 160 6.19 -0.82 -4.44
CA MET A 160 5.31 -0.95 -5.60
C MET A 160 6.09 -0.62 -6.87
N SER A 161 5.75 -1.25 -8.00
CA SER A 161 6.36 -0.93 -9.31
C SER A 161 5.43 -0.14 -10.24
N PHE A 162 4.16 -0.01 -9.89
CA PHE A 162 3.09 0.49 -10.74
C PHE A 162 2.95 -0.18 -12.12
N GLU A 163 3.38 -1.44 -12.26
CA GLU A 163 3.42 -2.13 -13.55
C GLU A 163 2.14 -2.89 -13.89
N CYS A 164 1.41 -3.34 -12.88
CA CYS A 164 0.16 -4.05 -13.10
C CYS A 164 -0.93 -3.08 -13.56
N ASP A 165 -1.95 -3.59 -14.23
CA ASP A 165 -3.03 -2.72 -14.73
C ASP A 165 -3.80 -2.00 -13.60
N SER A 166 -3.71 -2.47 -12.35
CA SER A 166 -4.34 -1.81 -11.17
C SER A 166 -3.68 -0.50 -10.86
N ASP A 167 -2.37 -0.53 -10.94
CA ASP A 167 -1.54 0.61 -10.68
C ASP A 167 -1.65 1.65 -11.79
N ARG A 168 -1.73 1.18 -13.04
CA ARG A 168 -1.99 2.04 -14.20
C ARG A 168 -3.36 2.68 -14.12
N PHE A 169 -4.38 1.93 -13.68
CA PHE A 169 -5.72 2.47 -13.46
C PHE A 169 -5.70 3.55 -12.37
N LEU A 170 -5.02 3.31 -11.25
CA LEU A 170 -4.83 4.31 -10.20
C LEU A 170 -4.22 5.60 -10.76
N LEU A 171 -3.11 5.51 -11.51
CA LEU A 171 -2.46 6.67 -12.12
C LEU A 171 -3.34 7.37 -13.16
N SER A 172 -4.12 6.62 -13.93
CA SER A 172 -5.08 7.19 -14.88
C SER A 172 -6.19 7.95 -14.17
N ALA A 173 -6.73 7.39 -13.08
CA ALA A 173 -7.80 8.00 -12.29
C ALA A 173 -7.35 9.29 -11.62
N ILE A 174 -6.14 9.32 -11.04
CA ILE A 174 -5.63 10.55 -10.40
C ILE A 174 -5.28 11.64 -11.43
N ASN A 175 -4.82 11.27 -12.64
CA ASN A 175 -4.55 12.22 -13.72
C ASN A 175 -5.81 13.01 -14.13
N GLN A 176 -6.96 12.33 -14.19
CA GLN A 176 -8.23 12.96 -14.59
C GLN A 176 -8.69 14.06 -13.62
N VAL A 177 -8.30 13.97 -12.35
CA VAL A 177 -8.73 14.88 -11.29
C VAL A 177 -7.63 15.78 -10.76
N GLY A 178 -6.38 15.57 -11.18
CA GLY A 178 -5.20 16.23 -10.65
C GLY A 178 -5.28 17.75 -10.70
N ASP A 179 -5.86 18.32 -11.75
CA ASP A 179 -5.97 19.78 -11.86
C ASP A 179 -7.04 20.41 -10.98
N ALA A 180 -8.05 19.62 -10.58
CA ALA A 180 -9.20 20.09 -9.80
C ALA A 180 -9.07 19.79 -8.30
N LEU A 181 -8.17 18.88 -7.91
CA LEU A 181 -8.09 18.35 -6.55
C LEU A 181 -6.71 18.53 -5.92
N PRO A 182 -6.61 18.50 -4.57
CA PRO A 182 -5.35 18.66 -3.84
C PRO A 182 -4.22 17.72 -4.28
N ILE A 183 -4.55 16.52 -4.77
CA ILE A 183 -3.59 15.54 -5.25
C ILE A 183 -2.72 16.05 -6.41
N GLY A 184 -3.15 17.05 -7.17
CA GLY A 184 -2.34 17.65 -8.26
C GLY A 184 -1.01 18.24 -7.81
N GLU A 185 -0.97 18.79 -6.60
CA GLU A 185 0.21 19.46 -6.01
C GLU A 185 0.71 18.69 -4.79
N SER A 186 0.63 17.37 -4.87
CA SER A 186 1.00 16.46 -3.79
C SER A 186 2.51 16.27 -3.67
N PHE A 187 2.92 15.73 -2.52
CA PHE A 187 4.27 15.34 -2.17
C PHE A 187 4.33 13.83 -2.00
N TRP A 188 5.25 13.19 -2.71
CA TRP A 188 5.41 11.75 -2.76
C TRP A 188 6.78 11.36 -2.25
N ILE A 189 6.81 10.38 -1.35
CA ILE A 189 8.03 9.67 -0.96
C ILE A 189 7.93 8.25 -1.51
N ILE A 190 8.93 7.84 -2.29
CA ILE A 190 8.95 6.52 -2.93
C ILE A 190 10.12 5.73 -2.40
N ILE A 191 9.86 4.50 -1.95
CA ILE A 191 10.87 3.59 -1.44
C ILE A 191 10.78 2.31 -2.26
N ASN A 192 11.85 1.98 -2.99
CA ASN A 192 11.95 0.73 -3.73
C ASN A 192 13.42 0.33 -3.86
N PRO A 193 13.80 -0.94 -3.64
CA PRO A 193 15.19 -1.37 -3.72
C PRO A 193 15.76 -1.43 -5.15
N ASP A 194 14.91 -1.33 -6.18
CA ASP A 194 15.33 -1.35 -7.58
C ASP A 194 15.33 0.07 -8.16
N GLN A 195 16.53 0.55 -8.53
CA GLN A 195 16.72 1.88 -9.11
C GLN A 195 16.00 2.08 -10.45
N ASN A 196 15.90 1.03 -11.28
CA ASN A 196 15.20 1.12 -12.55
C ASN A 196 13.70 1.27 -12.33
N ILE A 197 13.15 0.52 -11.38
CA ILE A 197 11.74 0.65 -10.98
C ILE A 197 11.49 2.04 -10.40
N LEU A 198 12.38 2.56 -9.54
CA LEU A 198 12.30 3.92 -9.00
C LEU A 198 12.20 4.99 -10.10
N ASN A 199 13.12 4.98 -11.05
CA ASN A 199 13.13 5.95 -12.14
C ASN A 199 11.83 5.88 -12.95
N LEU A 200 11.30 4.67 -13.15
CA LEU A 200 10.05 4.45 -13.87
C LEU A 200 8.83 4.94 -13.07
N LEU A 201 8.80 4.73 -11.75
CA LEU A 201 7.76 5.23 -10.86
C LEU A 201 7.71 6.76 -10.85
N GLU A 202 8.87 7.40 -10.72
CA GLU A 202 8.97 8.87 -10.77
C GLU A 202 8.41 9.41 -12.08
N HIS A 203 8.81 8.81 -13.20
CA HIS A 203 8.32 9.21 -14.51
C HIS A 203 6.80 9.02 -14.64
N ARG A 204 6.27 7.88 -14.20
CA ARG A 204 4.84 7.58 -14.25
C ARG A 204 4.01 8.54 -13.38
N ILE A 205 4.44 8.81 -12.15
CA ILE A 205 3.76 9.78 -11.27
C ILE A 205 3.85 11.18 -11.88
N LYS A 206 5.01 11.61 -12.40
CA LYS A 206 5.15 12.92 -13.05
C LYS A 206 4.30 13.08 -14.30
N ASN A 207 4.13 12.01 -15.08
CA ASN A 207 3.25 12.05 -16.25
C ASN A 207 1.78 12.20 -15.84
N ALA A 208 1.36 11.55 -14.75
CA ALA A 208 -0.01 11.64 -14.24
C ALA A 208 -0.27 12.93 -13.43
N LEU A 209 0.73 13.43 -12.71
CA LEU A 209 0.67 14.58 -11.81
C LEU A 209 1.92 15.45 -12.00
N PRO A 210 1.97 16.29 -13.05
CA PRO A 210 3.18 17.06 -13.39
C PRO A 210 3.69 17.98 -12.28
N ARG A 211 2.77 18.50 -11.46
CA ARG A 211 3.04 19.41 -10.34
C ARG A 211 3.39 18.69 -9.03
N ALA A 212 3.29 17.37 -8.95
CA ALA A 212 3.65 16.62 -7.76
C ALA A 212 5.15 16.76 -7.47
N LYS A 213 5.54 16.87 -6.20
CA LYS A 213 6.93 16.79 -5.75
C LYS A 213 7.24 15.35 -5.37
N ILE A 214 8.41 14.86 -5.74
CA ILE A 214 8.80 13.47 -5.50
C ILE A 214 10.18 13.44 -4.87
N ILE A 215 10.34 12.62 -3.82
CA ILE A 215 11.62 12.21 -3.26
C ILE A 215 11.65 10.68 -3.26
N SER A 216 12.79 10.13 -3.65
CA SER A 216 12.96 8.69 -3.84
C SER A 216 14.14 8.15 -3.05
N PHE A 217 13.98 6.93 -2.53
CA PHE A 217 14.99 6.20 -1.78
C PHE A 217 15.16 4.80 -2.36
N CYS A 218 16.36 4.52 -2.88
CA CYS A 218 16.72 3.21 -3.44
C CYS A 218 17.09 2.23 -2.32
N ASP A 219 16.11 1.89 -1.49
CA ASP A 219 16.28 1.11 -0.27
C ASP A 219 15.16 0.07 -0.11
N THR A 220 15.40 -0.93 0.73
CA THR A 220 14.31 -1.77 1.23
C THR A 220 13.48 -1.02 2.27
N PHE A 221 12.23 -1.45 2.48
CA PHE A 221 11.40 -0.84 3.52
C PHE A 221 12.03 -0.94 4.91
N ASN A 222 12.68 -2.06 5.20
CA ASN A 222 13.35 -2.29 6.48
C ASN A 222 14.55 -1.33 6.67
N ASP A 223 15.37 -1.15 5.64
CA ASP A 223 16.53 -0.25 5.73
C ASP A 223 16.07 1.20 5.88
N TRP A 224 15.03 1.60 5.16
CA TRP A 224 14.43 2.93 5.28
C TRP A 224 13.86 3.19 6.69
N ILE A 225 13.22 2.21 7.33
CA ILE A 225 12.78 2.30 8.73
C ILE A 225 13.98 2.45 9.67
N ASN A 226 15.03 1.66 9.47
CA ASN A 226 16.23 1.67 10.33
C ASN A 226 16.99 3.00 10.28
N LEU A 227 16.87 3.72 9.16
CA LEU A 227 17.37 5.09 9.00
C LEU A 227 16.43 6.16 9.58
N ASN A 228 15.40 5.74 10.32
CA ASN A 228 14.37 6.59 10.90
C ASN A 228 13.61 7.41 9.83
N PHE A 229 13.21 6.74 8.76
CA PHE A 229 12.32 7.26 7.72
C PHE A 229 12.80 8.58 7.08
N PRO A 230 13.99 8.58 6.44
CA PRO A 230 14.51 9.77 5.78
C PRO A 230 13.49 10.34 4.78
N GLY A 231 13.43 11.67 4.72
CA GLY A 231 12.45 12.41 3.91
C GLY A 231 11.15 12.77 4.63
N LEU A 232 10.79 12.06 5.72
CA LEU A 232 9.58 12.41 6.48
C LEU A 232 9.71 13.72 7.28
N ASN A 233 10.92 14.07 7.71
CA ASN A 233 11.21 15.35 8.39
C ASN A 233 11.02 16.59 7.47
N ALA A 234 10.93 16.39 6.16
CA ALA A 234 10.58 17.46 5.22
C ALA A 234 9.08 17.81 5.26
N THR A 235 8.30 17.07 6.05
CA THR A 235 6.86 17.26 6.25
C THR A 235 6.57 17.56 7.72
N ASP A 236 5.46 18.23 8.00
CA ASP A 236 4.96 18.49 9.34
C ASP A 236 4.20 17.30 9.94
N VAL A 237 4.22 16.14 9.27
CA VAL A 237 3.54 14.92 9.71
C VAL A 237 4.14 14.37 10.99
N PHE A 238 5.47 14.48 11.16
CA PHE A 238 6.19 13.87 12.27
C PHE A 238 6.77 14.90 13.23
N ILE A 239 6.93 14.50 14.49
CA ILE A 239 7.56 15.31 15.53
C ILE A 239 9.01 15.57 15.11
N ASN A 240 9.38 16.84 14.89
CA ASN A 240 10.76 17.23 14.66
C ASN A 240 11.51 17.15 15.99
N ASN A 241 12.40 16.17 16.12
CA ASN A 241 13.35 16.08 17.23
C ASN A 241 14.62 16.87 16.93
#